data_AF-A0A923ZP40-F1
#
_entry.id   AF-A0A923ZP40-F1
#
_cell.length_a   1.000
_cell.length_b   1.000
_cell.length_c   1.000
_cell.angle_alpha   90.00
_cell.angle_beta   90.00
_cell.angle_gamma   90.00
#
_symmetry.space_group_name_H-M   'P 1'
#
loop_
_entity.id
_entity.type
_entity.pdbx_description
1 polymer ?
#
loop_
_entity_poly.entity_id
_entity_poly.type
_entity_poly.pdbx_seq_one_letter_code
_entity_poly.pdbx_strand_id
1 'polypeptide(L)'
;MADDWDLETPQTSEELYLSYGDEVSEFDTRPAFTGDVYKLATGRIVALVQHPCAMRRGVSLASKLLACEVKVNRGGMPSDWSTGHFKRMFLSDLAGTSYFVDFDEFDAITRAELEAATRIAILSSRGVNLLVQRWLHHNSRVVVPTITINVQTSGPFEEADLIQEACEDLIAAGTAINDASAKVDEWLGESAGDSATSHRDMLADPQQRSVVRSSLRRQVRAWIS
;
A
#
# COMPACT_ATOMS: atom_id res chain seq x y z
N MET A 1 -6.29 -29.06 -15.54
CA MET A 1 -7.54 -28.26 -15.46
C MET A 1 -7.13 -26.94 -14.87
N ALA A 2 -7.38 -25.82 -15.56
CA ALA A 2 -7.23 -24.53 -14.91
C ALA A 2 -8.32 -24.47 -13.85
N ASP A 3 -7.95 -24.29 -12.58
CA ASP A 3 -8.93 -23.94 -11.56
C ASP A 3 -9.60 -22.66 -12.03
N ASP A 4 -10.92 -22.70 -12.20
CA ASP A 4 -11.73 -21.55 -12.60
C ASP A 4 -11.91 -20.71 -11.35
N TRP A 5 -11.02 -19.75 -11.16
CA TRP A 5 -11.07 -18.84 -10.03
C TRP A 5 -12.04 -17.71 -10.33
N ASP A 6 -12.98 -17.45 -9.43
CA ASP A 6 -13.85 -16.28 -9.49
C ASP A 6 -13.16 -15.04 -8.92
N LEU A 7 -13.60 -13.86 -9.36
CA LEU A 7 -13.19 -12.60 -8.74
C LEU A 7 -13.73 -12.53 -7.32
N GLU A 8 -12.85 -12.24 -6.38
CA GLU A 8 -13.19 -12.16 -4.97
C GLU A 8 -13.82 -10.80 -4.63
N THR A 9 -14.64 -10.80 -3.59
CA THR A 9 -15.32 -9.63 -3.05
C THR A 9 -15.03 -9.52 -1.55
N PRO A 10 -15.01 -8.31 -0.98
CA PRO A 10 -14.96 -8.15 0.47
C PRO A 10 -16.27 -8.66 1.09
N GLN A 11 -16.22 -9.18 2.32
CA GLN A 11 -17.44 -9.50 3.08
C GLN A 11 -18.01 -8.26 3.78
N THR A 12 -17.15 -7.31 4.15
CA THR A 12 -17.53 -6.05 4.81
C THR A 12 -16.68 -4.89 4.28
N SER A 13 -17.17 -3.64 4.45
CA SER A 13 -16.38 -2.44 4.13
C SER A 13 -15.06 -2.37 4.93
N GLU A 14 -15.07 -2.88 6.17
CA GLU A 14 -13.92 -2.88 7.08
C GLU A 14 -12.75 -3.71 6.53
N GLU A 15 -13.02 -4.77 5.75
CA GLU A 15 -11.96 -5.56 5.12
C GLU A 15 -11.15 -4.76 4.09
N LEU A 16 -11.67 -3.64 3.59
CA LEU A 16 -11.00 -2.86 2.54
C LEU A 16 -9.90 -1.97 3.10
N TYR A 17 -10.08 -1.42 4.30
CA TYR A 17 -9.24 -0.32 4.79
C TYR A 17 -8.37 -0.73 5.96
N LEU A 18 -7.14 -0.25 5.94
CA LEU A 18 -6.31 -0.17 7.14
C LEU A 18 -6.66 1.09 7.94
N SER A 19 -6.88 2.20 7.23
CA SER A 19 -7.28 3.49 7.82
C SER A 19 -7.94 4.37 6.76
N TYR A 20 -8.84 5.27 7.18
CA TYR A 20 -9.47 6.25 6.31
C TYR A 20 -9.98 7.46 7.11
N GLY A 21 -10.18 8.59 6.43
CA GLY A 21 -10.62 9.82 7.09
C GLY A 21 -9.52 10.42 7.97
N ASP A 22 -9.87 10.91 9.15
CA ASP A 22 -8.96 11.65 10.03
C ASP A 22 -7.87 10.74 10.64
N GLU A 23 -8.13 9.43 10.75
CA GLU A 23 -7.18 8.45 11.29
C GLU A 23 -5.96 8.24 10.38
N VAL A 24 -6.01 8.68 9.12
CA VAL A 24 -4.92 8.50 8.16
C VAL A 24 -3.66 9.26 8.56
N SER A 25 -3.79 10.36 9.33
CA SER A 25 -2.62 11.12 9.82
C SER A 25 -1.72 10.32 10.77
N GLU A 26 -2.24 9.23 11.37
CA GLU A 26 -1.42 8.32 12.18
C GLU A 26 -0.41 7.54 11.31
N PHE A 27 -0.56 7.56 9.99
CA PHE A 27 0.23 6.82 9.02
C PHE A 27 1.12 7.74 8.15
N ASP A 28 1.40 8.97 8.59
CA ASP A 28 2.16 9.96 7.82
C ASP A 28 3.61 9.50 7.53
N THR A 29 4.19 8.69 8.40
CA THR A 29 5.53 8.09 8.20
C THR A 29 5.48 6.80 7.36
N ARG A 30 4.29 6.23 7.15
CA ARG A 30 4.13 5.02 6.33
C ARG A 30 4.40 5.35 4.86
N PRO A 31 5.34 4.66 4.20
CA PRO A 31 5.63 4.92 2.79
C PRO A 31 4.41 4.72 1.89
N ALA A 32 4.25 5.56 0.86
CA ALA A 32 3.15 5.44 -0.10
C ALA A 32 3.03 4.01 -0.67
N PHE A 33 1.83 3.47 -0.77
CA PHE A 33 1.64 2.05 -1.07
C PHE A 33 0.57 1.84 -2.13
N THR A 34 0.57 0.67 -2.77
CA THR A 34 -0.52 0.25 -3.66
C THR A 34 -1.83 0.31 -2.89
N GLY A 35 -2.87 0.89 -3.48
CA GLY A 35 -4.16 1.05 -2.82
C GLY A 35 -4.28 2.31 -1.96
N ASP A 36 -3.21 3.02 -1.63
CA ASP A 36 -3.36 4.33 -1.00
C ASP A 36 -4.18 5.26 -1.90
N VAL A 37 -5.12 5.98 -1.28
CA VAL A 37 -6.00 6.93 -1.94
C VAL A 37 -5.59 8.34 -1.54
N TYR A 38 -5.39 9.20 -2.52
CA TYR A 38 -4.96 10.59 -2.33
C TYR A 38 -5.95 11.55 -2.96
N LYS A 39 -6.18 12.68 -2.28
CA LYS A 39 -6.82 13.86 -2.83
C LYS A 39 -5.74 14.85 -3.26
N LEU A 40 -5.61 15.06 -4.56
CA LEU A 40 -4.66 15.99 -5.15
C LEU A 40 -5.09 17.45 -4.89
N ALA A 41 -4.15 18.39 -4.99
CA ALA A 41 -4.44 19.82 -4.83
C ALA A 41 -5.48 20.35 -5.84
N THR A 42 -5.62 19.70 -6.99
CA THR A 42 -6.65 19.99 -8.01
C THR A 42 -8.06 19.57 -7.60
N GLY A 43 -8.20 18.81 -6.50
CA GLY A 43 -9.46 18.23 -6.05
C GLY A 43 -9.75 16.84 -6.63
N ARG A 44 -8.97 16.37 -7.62
CA ARG A 44 -9.03 14.98 -8.11
C ARG A 44 -8.67 14.00 -7.00
N ILE A 45 -9.35 12.87 -6.95
CA ILE A 45 -9.01 11.77 -6.06
C ILE A 45 -8.43 10.63 -6.91
N VAL A 46 -7.33 10.04 -6.46
CA VAL A 46 -6.62 8.99 -7.18
C VAL A 46 -6.21 7.86 -6.24
N ALA A 47 -6.18 6.63 -6.75
CA ALA A 47 -5.66 5.47 -6.04
C ALA A 47 -4.39 4.97 -6.74
N LEU A 48 -3.33 4.71 -5.97
CA LEU A 48 -2.10 4.14 -6.51
C LEU A 48 -2.33 2.67 -6.89
N VAL A 49 -1.97 2.28 -8.11
CA VAL A 49 -2.16 0.89 -8.61
C VAL A 49 -0.85 0.21 -9.01
N GLN A 50 0.27 0.92 -8.90
CA GLN A 50 1.61 0.38 -9.15
C GLN A 50 2.07 -0.53 -8.01
N HIS A 51 2.99 -1.46 -8.25
CA HIS A 51 3.63 -2.22 -7.16
C HIS A 51 4.55 -1.33 -6.31
N PRO A 52 4.62 -1.48 -4.96
CA PRO A 52 5.36 -0.57 -4.08
C PRO A 52 6.86 -0.49 -4.42
N CYS A 53 7.50 -1.62 -4.73
CA CYS A 53 8.92 -1.63 -5.12
C CYS A 53 9.21 -0.84 -6.41
N ALA A 54 8.21 -0.66 -7.29
CA ALA A 54 8.38 0.13 -8.51
C ALA A 54 8.05 1.62 -8.29
N MET A 55 7.40 1.96 -7.17
CA MET A 55 7.11 3.35 -6.79
C MET A 55 8.31 4.06 -6.17
N ARG A 56 9.37 3.34 -5.80
CA ARG A 56 10.47 3.88 -5.00
C ARG A 56 11.84 3.43 -5.48
N ARG A 57 12.85 4.24 -5.16
CA ARG A 57 14.28 3.89 -5.17
C ARG A 57 14.87 4.33 -3.84
N GLY A 58 14.98 3.39 -2.90
CA GLY A 58 15.17 3.71 -1.48
C GLY A 58 14.01 4.57 -0.96
N VAL A 59 14.32 5.58 -0.15
CA VAL A 59 13.32 6.54 0.37
C VAL A 59 12.66 7.43 -0.69
N SER A 60 13.24 7.58 -1.89
CA SER A 60 12.73 8.49 -2.90
C SER A 60 11.65 7.85 -3.77
N LEU A 61 10.50 8.51 -3.91
CA LEU A 61 9.45 8.13 -4.87
C LEU A 61 9.97 8.18 -6.32
N ALA A 62 9.42 7.38 -7.23
CA ALA A 62 9.67 7.53 -8.66
C ALA A 62 9.18 8.90 -9.16
N SER A 63 9.72 9.39 -10.27
CA SER A 63 9.31 10.69 -10.82
C SER A 63 7.85 10.71 -11.29
N LYS A 64 7.35 9.54 -11.68
CA LYS A 64 5.98 9.29 -12.13
C LYS A 64 5.47 8.00 -11.48
N LEU A 65 4.22 8.02 -11.06
CA LEU A 65 3.55 6.93 -10.35
C LEU A 65 2.25 6.60 -11.06
N LEU A 66 1.98 5.32 -11.28
CA LEU A 66 0.75 4.88 -11.92
C LEU A 66 -0.42 4.93 -10.92
N ALA A 67 -1.46 5.68 -11.27
CA ALA A 67 -2.66 5.83 -10.47
C ALA A 67 -3.92 5.71 -11.34
N CYS A 68 -5.04 5.38 -10.73
CA CYS A 68 -6.37 5.43 -11.36
C CYS A 68 -7.23 6.49 -10.66
N GLU A 69 -8.11 7.16 -11.40
CA GLU A 69 -9.05 8.11 -10.83
C GLU A 69 -10.06 7.41 -9.90
N VAL A 70 -10.40 8.07 -8.80
CA VAL A 70 -11.42 7.63 -7.85
C VAL A 70 -12.63 8.54 -7.97
N LYS A 71 -13.76 7.97 -8.36
CA LYS A 71 -15.00 8.70 -8.65
C LYS A 71 -16.08 8.37 -7.62
N VAL A 72 -16.93 9.35 -7.31
CA VAL A 72 -18.07 9.15 -6.40
C VAL A 72 -19.03 8.13 -7.01
N ASN A 73 -19.39 7.11 -6.23
CA ASN A 73 -20.40 6.14 -6.61
C ASN A 73 -21.80 6.62 -6.19
N ARG A 74 -22.54 7.23 -7.11
CA ARG A 74 -23.94 7.64 -6.87
C ARG A 74 -24.96 6.52 -7.10
N GLY A 75 -24.54 5.39 -7.68
CA GLY A 75 -25.42 4.29 -8.07
C GLY A 75 -25.73 3.27 -6.97
N GLY A 76 -25.22 3.50 -5.75
CA GLY A 76 -25.25 2.50 -4.68
C GLY A 76 -24.16 1.44 -4.86
N MET A 77 -23.80 0.80 -3.75
CA MET A 77 -22.82 -0.29 -3.76
C MET A 77 -23.47 -1.57 -4.29
N PRO A 78 -22.86 -2.26 -5.27
CA PRO A 78 -23.40 -3.54 -5.70
C PRO A 78 -23.27 -4.57 -4.56
N SER A 79 -24.25 -5.47 -4.46
CA SER A 79 -24.22 -6.56 -3.48
C SER A 79 -23.22 -7.66 -3.84
N ASP A 80 -22.83 -7.74 -5.12
CA ASP A 80 -21.84 -8.67 -5.65
C ASP A 80 -20.98 -7.95 -6.69
N TRP A 81 -19.66 -8.01 -6.53
CA TRP A 81 -18.70 -7.39 -7.44
C TRP A 81 -17.94 -8.43 -8.27
N SER A 82 -18.23 -9.73 -8.09
CA SER A 82 -17.58 -10.82 -8.80
C SER A 82 -17.95 -10.83 -10.30
N THR A 83 -19.11 -10.27 -10.64
CA THR A 83 -19.62 -10.21 -12.02
C THR A 83 -19.90 -8.77 -12.48
N GLY A 84 -19.78 -8.51 -13.80
CA GLY A 84 -20.24 -7.27 -14.47
C GLY A 84 -19.45 -5.98 -14.21
N HIS A 85 -18.78 -5.84 -13.06
CA HIS A 85 -18.09 -4.61 -12.64
C HIS A 85 -16.57 -4.64 -12.81
N PHE A 86 -16.07 -5.31 -13.86
CA PHE A 86 -14.64 -5.61 -14.05
C PHE A 86 -13.72 -4.40 -14.24
N LYS A 87 -14.29 -3.23 -14.51
CA LYS A 87 -13.55 -1.98 -14.71
C LYS A 87 -13.44 -1.13 -13.44
N ARG A 88 -13.98 -1.63 -12.32
CA ARG A 88 -14.10 -0.87 -11.09
C ARG A 88 -13.67 -1.68 -9.88
N MET A 89 -13.00 -1.02 -8.96
CA MET A 89 -12.89 -1.46 -7.57
C MET A 89 -13.69 -0.50 -6.71
N PHE A 90 -14.74 -0.99 -6.05
CA PHE A 90 -15.55 -0.11 -5.21
C PHE A 90 -14.88 0.11 -3.85
N LEU A 91 -15.06 1.32 -3.33
CA LEU A 91 -14.54 1.80 -2.07
C LEU A 91 -15.74 2.27 -1.25
N SER A 92 -16.32 1.37 -0.45
CA SER A 92 -17.47 1.69 0.39
C SER A 92 -17.07 2.57 1.57
N ASP A 93 -17.99 3.43 2.03
CA ASP A 93 -17.91 4.15 3.30
C ASP A 93 -16.65 5.01 3.54
N LEU A 94 -15.94 5.43 2.48
CA LEU A 94 -14.82 6.36 2.59
C LEU A 94 -15.34 7.73 3.08
N ALA A 95 -15.20 7.98 4.38
CA ALA A 95 -15.78 9.12 5.08
C ALA A 95 -17.30 9.29 4.81
N GLY A 96 -18.04 8.19 4.85
CA GLY A 96 -19.49 8.18 4.65
C GLY A 96 -19.95 8.38 3.20
N THR A 97 -19.02 8.37 2.25
CA THR A 97 -19.32 8.44 0.81
C THR A 97 -18.80 7.18 0.11
N SER A 98 -19.62 6.59 -0.77
CA SER A 98 -19.17 5.48 -1.61
C SER A 98 -18.42 6.00 -2.83
N TYR A 99 -17.29 5.38 -3.15
CA TYR A 99 -16.49 5.67 -4.34
C TYR A 99 -16.20 4.39 -5.14
N PHE A 100 -15.57 4.55 -6.29
CA PHE A 100 -14.89 3.47 -6.99
C PHE A 100 -13.61 3.98 -7.66
N VAL A 101 -12.59 3.13 -7.68
CA VAL A 101 -11.44 3.27 -8.57
C VAL A 101 -11.88 2.91 -9.98
N ASP A 102 -11.68 3.81 -10.94
CA ASP A 102 -12.05 3.64 -12.34
C ASP A 102 -10.83 3.20 -13.16
N PHE A 103 -10.77 1.93 -13.55
CA PHE A 103 -9.60 1.38 -14.25
C PHE A 103 -9.49 1.82 -15.71
N ASP A 104 -10.56 2.38 -16.31
CA ASP A 104 -10.45 3.00 -17.64
C ASP A 104 -9.72 4.36 -17.58
N GLU A 105 -9.60 4.96 -16.38
CA GLU A 105 -9.08 6.32 -16.16
C GLU A 105 -7.76 6.26 -15.38
N PHE A 106 -6.79 5.55 -15.94
CA PHE A 106 -5.44 5.47 -15.41
C PHE A 106 -4.54 6.55 -16.01
N ASP A 107 -3.68 7.13 -15.19
CA ASP A 107 -2.69 8.11 -15.61
C ASP A 107 -1.43 8.03 -14.71
N ALA A 108 -0.38 8.73 -15.12
CA ALA A 108 0.82 8.90 -14.35
C ALA A 108 0.78 10.24 -13.59
N ILE A 109 0.71 10.18 -12.26
CA ILE A 109 0.89 11.36 -11.41
C ILE A 109 2.37 11.59 -11.11
N THR A 110 2.78 12.84 -10.98
CA THR A 110 4.16 13.19 -10.64
C THR A 110 4.43 13.05 -9.15
N ARG A 111 5.70 12.91 -8.79
CA ARG A 111 6.15 12.95 -7.39
C ARG A 111 5.63 14.20 -6.66
N ALA A 112 5.80 15.38 -7.29
CA ALA A 112 5.40 16.65 -6.70
C ALA A 112 3.90 16.76 -6.47
N GLU A 113 3.08 16.20 -7.38
CA GLU A 113 1.63 16.14 -7.17
C GLU A 113 1.25 15.26 -5.97
N LEU A 114 1.94 14.13 -5.79
CA LEU A 114 1.68 13.24 -4.66
C LEU A 114 2.17 13.83 -3.32
N GLU A 115 3.34 14.46 -3.30
CA GLU A 115 3.89 15.13 -2.12
C GLU A 115 3.03 16.33 -1.66
N ALA A 116 2.34 16.98 -2.59
CA ALA A 116 1.39 18.06 -2.29
C ALA A 116 -0.04 17.55 -2.03
N ALA A 117 -0.30 16.25 -2.16
CA ALA A 117 -1.62 15.66 -1.98
C ALA A 117 -1.86 15.27 -0.52
N THR A 118 -3.14 15.13 -0.16
CA THR A 118 -3.56 14.59 1.13
C THR A 118 -3.90 13.11 0.95
N ARG A 119 -3.25 12.23 1.70
CA ARG A 119 -3.66 10.82 1.79
C ARG A 119 -4.98 10.76 2.56
N ILE A 120 -6.00 10.11 2.01
CA ILE A 120 -7.36 10.05 2.59
C ILE A 120 -7.84 8.64 2.90
N ALA A 121 -7.15 7.62 2.38
CA ALA A 121 -7.39 6.22 2.72
C ALA A 121 -6.13 5.39 2.50
N ILE A 122 -6.00 4.33 3.28
CA ILE A 122 -5.00 3.28 3.12
C ILE A 122 -5.75 1.97 3.07
N LEU A 123 -5.56 1.20 2.00
CA LEU A 123 -6.17 -0.13 1.92
C LEU A 123 -5.43 -1.12 2.83
N SER A 124 -6.20 -2.04 3.40
CA SER A 124 -5.66 -3.19 4.13
C SER A 124 -4.94 -4.14 3.16
N SER A 125 -4.23 -5.14 3.68
CA SER A 125 -3.67 -6.23 2.86
C SER A 125 -4.73 -6.91 2.00
N ARG A 126 -5.93 -7.13 2.54
CA ARG A 126 -7.06 -7.69 1.79
C ARG A 126 -7.55 -6.73 0.71
N GLY A 127 -7.72 -5.44 1.04
CA GLY A 127 -8.13 -4.40 0.11
C GLY A 127 -7.15 -4.25 -1.08
N VAL A 128 -5.85 -4.27 -0.81
CA VAL A 128 -4.82 -4.24 -1.87
C VAL A 128 -4.87 -5.49 -2.73
N ASN A 129 -5.00 -6.68 -2.13
CA ASN A 129 -5.08 -7.92 -2.92
C ASN A 129 -6.32 -7.92 -3.83
N LEU A 130 -7.46 -7.41 -3.36
CA LEU A 130 -8.69 -7.24 -4.16
C LEU A 130 -8.50 -6.20 -5.28
N LEU A 131 -7.89 -5.05 -4.97
CA LEU A 131 -7.57 -4.01 -5.96
C LEU A 131 -6.68 -4.57 -7.08
N VAL A 132 -5.60 -5.26 -6.71
CA VAL A 132 -4.62 -5.83 -7.65
C VAL A 132 -5.26 -6.96 -8.45
N GLN A 133 -6.08 -7.83 -7.84
CA GLN A 133 -6.79 -8.88 -8.58
C GLN A 133 -7.67 -8.28 -9.68
N ARG A 134 -8.44 -7.24 -9.34
CA ARG A 134 -9.32 -6.59 -10.31
C ARG A 134 -8.54 -5.83 -11.37
N TRP A 135 -7.45 -5.17 -11.00
CA TRP A 135 -6.55 -4.50 -11.93
C TRP A 135 -5.94 -5.49 -12.93
N LEU A 136 -5.46 -6.65 -12.48
CA LEU A 136 -4.92 -7.70 -13.34
C LEU A 136 -6.00 -8.27 -14.28
N HIS A 137 -7.18 -8.58 -13.73
CA HIS A 137 -8.29 -9.10 -14.52
C HIS A 137 -8.79 -8.07 -15.55
N HIS A 138 -8.86 -6.79 -15.20
CA HIS A 138 -9.22 -5.72 -16.13
C HIS A 138 -8.30 -5.72 -17.37
N ASN A 139 -6.99 -5.84 -17.16
CA ASN A 139 -5.98 -5.77 -18.21
C ASN A 139 -5.82 -7.07 -19.02
N SER A 140 -6.03 -8.23 -18.40
CA SER A 140 -5.65 -9.52 -19.00
C SER A 140 -6.78 -10.54 -19.14
N ARG A 141 -7.92 -10.30 -18.46
CA ARG A 141 -9.00 -11.28 -18.26
C ARG A 141 -8.59 -12.55 -17.52
N VAL A 142 -7.38 -12.58 -16.96
CA VAL A 142 -6.94 -13.66 -16.07
C VAL A 142 -7.39 -13.33 -14.65
N VAL A 143 -8.03 -14.30 -13.99
CA VAL A 143 -8.30 -14.22 -12.55
C VAL A 143 -7.11 -14.82 -11.80
N VAL A 144 -6.47 -13.99 -10.98
CA VAL A 144 -5.39 -14.41 -10.09
C VAL A 144 -5.93 -14.43 -8.66
N PRO A 145 -5.89 -15.56 -7.95
CA PRO A 145 -6.36 -15.64 -6.56
C PRO A 145 -5.66 -14.61 -5.68
N THR A 146 -6.40 -13.98 -4.77
CA THR A 146 -5.83 -13.00 -3.84
C THR A 146 -4.73 -13.59 -2.96
N ILE A 147 -4.80 -14.90 -2.64
CA ILE A 147 -3.74 -15.59 -1.90
C ILE A 147 -2.42 -15.63 -2.69
N THR A 148 -2.48 -15.79 -4.01
CA THR A 148 -1.28 -15.74 -4.88
C THR A 148 -0.71 -14.33 -4.95
N ILE A 149 -1.57 -13.32 -5.01
CA ILE A 149 -1.17 -11.91 -4.95
C ILE A 149 -0.52 -11.60 -3.60
N ASN A 150 -1.09 -12.11 -2.50
CA ASN A 150 -0.61 -11.91 -1.14
C ASN A 150 0.83 -12.40 -0.95
N VAL A 151 1.24 -13.46 -1.64
CA VAL A 151 2.63 -13.93 -1.62
C VAL A 151 3.60 -12.83 -2.10
N GLN A 152 3.19 -12.02 -3.08
CA GLN A 152 4.02 -10.95 -3.64
C GLN A 152 3.89 -9.63 -2.87
N THR A 153 2.74 -9.35 -2.27
CA THR A 153 2.49 -8.07 -1.58
C THR A 153 2.81 -8.10 -0.09
N SER A 154 2.81 -9.27 0.56
CA SER A 154 2.94 -9.36 2.01
C SER A 154 4.31 -8.91 2.54
N GLY A 155 5.41 -9.20 1.85
CA GLY A 155 6.74 -8.68 2.23
C GLY A 155 6.80 -7.15 2.21
N PRO A 156 6.43 -6.49 1.10
CA PRO A 156 6.32 -5.03 1.03
C PRO A 156 5.37 -4.42 2.08
N PHE A 157 4.27 -5.11 2.43
CA PHE A 157 3.37 -4.67 3.50
C PHE A 157 4.09 -4.61 4.85
N GLU A 158 4.77 -5.69 5.21
CA GLU A 158 5.54 -5.78 6.46
C GLU A 158 6.66 -4.74 6.51
N GLU A 159 7.30 -4.47 5.36
CA GLU A 159 8.30 -3.41 5.25
C GLU A 159 7.68 -2.03 5.54
N ALA A 160 6.53 -1.71 4.95
CA ALA A 160 5.88 -0.42 5.15
C ALA A 160 5.46 -0.19 6.62
N ASP A 161 4.90 -1.22 7.26
CA ASP A 161 4.48 -1.15 8.66
C ASP A 161 5.69 -1.07 9.60
N LEU A 162 6.78 -1.76 9.27
CA LEU A 162 8.02 -1.71 10.04
C LEU A 162 8.72 -0.34 9.91
N ILE A 163 8.69 0.27 8.73
CA ILE A 163 9.20 1.63 8.51
C ILE A 163 8.40 2.63 9.34
N GLN A 164 7.07 2.54 9.32
CA GLN A 164 6.20 3.41 10.11
C GLN A 164 6.56 3.35 11.60
N GLU A 165 6.54 2.16 12.20
CA GLU A 165 6.84 1.95 13.63
C GLU A 165 8.22 2.52 14.01
N ALA A 166 9.25 2.20 13.23
CA ALA A 166 10.62 2.64 13.53
C ALA A 166 10.79 4.16 13.35
N CYS A 167 10.13 4.76 12.35
CA CYS A 167 10.18 6.20 12.14
C CYS A 167 9.46 6.96 13.26
N GLU A 168 8.31 6.46 13.73
CA GLU A 168 7.58 7.04 14.86
C GLU A 168 8.46 7.11 16.11
N ASP A 169 9.15 6.03 16.46
CA ASP A 169 10.08 5.98 17.59
C ASP A 169 11.24 7.00 17.44
N LEU A 170 11.84 7.08 16.25
CA LEU A 170 12.95 7.99 15.97
C LEU A 170 12.53 9.47 15.99
N ILE A 171 11.34 9.78 15.47
CA ILE A 171 10.78 11.13 15.45
C ILE A 171 10.40 11.56 16.86
N ALA A 172 9.82 10.65 17.67
CA ALA A 172 9.56 10.91 19.08
C ALA A 172 10.84 11.22 19.87
N ALA A 173 11.98 10.65 19.46
CA ALA A 173 13.30 10.95 20.01
C ALA A 173 13.97 12.22 19.42
N GLY A 174 13.31 12.93 18.50
CA GLY A 174 13.81 14.19 17.92
C GLY A 174 14.52 14.08 16.58
N THR A 175 14.50 12.90 15.93
CA THR A 175 15.06 12.74 14.57
C THR A 175 14.12 13.38 13.55
N ALA A 176 14.65 14.12 12.57
CA ALA A 176 13.84 14.64 11.48
C ALA A 176 13.25 13.52 10.62
N ILE A 177 12.02 13.69 10.11
CA ILE A 177 11.29 12.64 9.38
C ILE A 177 12.09 12.02 8.22
N ASN A 178 12.75 12.86 7.41
CA ASN A 178 13.55 12.40 6.28
C ASN A 178 14.77 11.58 6.72
N ASP A 179 15.40 11.98 7.83
CA ASP A 179 16.57 11.28 8.37
C ASP A 179 16.15 9.95 9.01
N ALA A 180 14.99 9.91 9.68
CA ALA A 180 14.43 8.68 10.24
C ALA A 180 14.12 7.67 9.13
N SER A 181 13.41 8.09 8.07
CA SER A 181 13.13 7.23 6.92
C SER A 181 14.40 6.74 6.23
N ALA A 182 15.40 7.60 6.06
CA ALA A 182 16.67 7.22 5.42
C ALA A 182 17.44 6.18 6.25
N LYS A 183 17.51 6.35 7.58
CA LYS A 183 18.17 5.39 8.49
C LYS A 183 17.53 4.01 8.42
N VAL A 184 16.20 3.96 8.43
CA VAL A 184 15.48 2.67 8.40
C VAL A 184 15.63 2.01 7.03
N ASP A 185 15.50 2.76 5.93
CA ASP A 185 15.68 2.26 4.57
C ASP A 185 17.09 1.70 4.31
N GLU A 186 18.11 2.40 4.81
CA GLU A 186 19.51 1.96 4.74
C GLU A 186 19.69 0.62 5.48
N TRP A 187 19.25 0.53 6.73
CA TRP A 187 19.35 -0.69 7.53
C TRP A 187 18.60 -1.88 6.91
N LEU A 188 17.42 -1.62 6.31
CA LEU A 188 16.67 -2.65 5.59
C LEU A 188 17.44 -3.20 4.38
N GLY A 189 18.27 -2.36 3.75
CA GLY A 189 19.15 -2.75 2.64
C GLY A 189 20.43 -3.47 3.06
N GLU A 190 20.83 -3.40 4.33
CA GLU A 190 22.01 -4.08 4.85
C GLU A 190 21.84 -5.60 4.87
N SER A 191 22.95 -6.31 4.67
CA SER A 191 23.03 -7.76 4.81
C SER A 191 22.76 -8.21 6.25
N ALA A 192 21.91 -9.23 6.41
CA ALA A 192 21.65 -9.85 7.69
C ALA A 192 22.79 -10.82 8.05
N GLY A 193 23.76 -10.34 8.83
CA GLY A 193 24.93 -11.11 9.28
C GLY A 193 25.88 -11.45 8.13
N ASP A 194 26.41 -12.67 8.12
CA ASP A 194 27.33 -13.16 7.08
C ASP A 194 26.63 -13.63 5.79
N SER A 195 25.30 -13.51 5.72
CA SER A 195 24.53 -13.90 4.54
C SER A 195 24.49 -12.76 3.51
N ALA A 196 24.42 -13.10 2.22
CA ALA A 196 24.19 -12.12 1.16
C ALA A 196 22.75 -11.57 1.14
N THR A 197 21.87 -12.03 2.03
CA THR A 197 20.44 -11.68 2.07
C THR A 197 20.26 -10.40 2.88
N SER A 198 19.55 -9.42 2.34
CA SER A 198 19.24 -8.19 3.08
C SER A 198 18.13 -8.41 4.11
N HIS A 199 18.03 -7.54 5.12
CA HIS A 199 16.89 -7.56 6.06
C HIS A 199 15.54 -7.41 5.32
N ARG A 200 15.51 -6.63 4.23
CA ARG A 200 14.34 -6.47 3.36
C ARG A 200 13.93 -7.79 2.70
N ASP A 201 14.88 -8.53 2.14
CA ASP A 201 14.60 -9.83 1.50
C ASP A 201 14.03 -10.85 2.51
N MET A 202 14.49 -10.80 3.77
CA MET A 202 13.96 -11.65 4.84
C MET A 202 12.49 -11.37 5.15
N LEU A 203 11.97 -10.16 4.94
CA LEU A 203 10.55 -9.84 5.20
C LEU A 203 9.58 -10.60 4.28
N ALA A 204 10.06 -11.06 3.12
CA ALA A 204 9.27 -11.91 2.23
C ALA A 204 8.95 -13.27 2.86
N ASP A 205 9.79 -13.78 3.78
CA ASP A 205 9.56 -15.02 4.52
C ASP A 205 8.81 -14.75 5.85
N PRO A 206 7.55 -15.23 6.00
CA PRO A 206 6.79 -15.09 7.24
C PRO A 206 7.52 -15.60 8.50
N GLN A 207 8.39 -16.59 8.37
CA GLN A 207 9.13 -17.17 9.50
C GLN A 207 10.25 -16.24 10.00
N GLN A 208 10.72 -15.31 9.17
CA GLN A 208 11.82 -14.40 9.51
C GLN A 208 11.34 -13.02 9.98
N ARG A 209 10.08 -12.64 9.74
CA ARG A 209 9.55 -11.31 10.06
C ARG A 209 9.74 -10.92 11.53
N SER A 210 9.45 -11.81 12.47
CA SER A 210 9.61 -11.55 13.90
C SER A 210 11.07 -11.28 14.29
N VAL A 211 12.02 -11.94 13.62
CA VAL A 211 13.46 -11.76 13.81
C VAL A 211 13.88 -10.39 13.30
N VAL A 212 13.47 -10.01 12.08
CA VAL A 212 13.77 -8.69 11.50
C VAL A 212 13.20 -7.57 12.37
N ARG A 213 11.93 -7.66 12.79
CA ARG A 213 11.30 -6.67 13.67
C ARG A 213 12.03 -6.52 15.00
N SER A 214 12.39 -7.63 15.63
CA SER A 214 13.14 -7.61 16.90
C SER A 214 14.54 -7.02 16.73
N SER A 215 15.18 -7.28 15.60
CA SER A 215 16.49 -6.74 15.24
C SER A 215 16.44 -5.22 15.03
N LEU A 216 15.46 -4.73 14.25
CA LEU A 216 15.29 -3.30 14.02
C LEU A 216 14.96 -2.56 15.31
N ARG A 217 14.09 -3.09 16.17
CA ARG A 217 13.79 -2.46 17.48
C ARG A 217 15.04 -2.27 18.34
N ARG A 218 15.96 -3.25 18.34
CA ARG A 218 17.25 -3.12 19.03
C ARG A 218 18.11 -2.04 18.39
N GLN A 219 18.12 -1.97 17.06
CA GLN A 219 18.86 -0.97 16.31
C GLN A 219 18.34 0.45 16.55
N VAL A 220 17.01 0.64 16.55
CA VAL A 220 16.36 1.92 16.86
C VAL A 220 16.77 2.42 18.24
N ARG A 221 16.78 1.55 19.26
CA ARG A 221 17.26 1.92 20.61
C ARG A 221 18.73 2.36 20.61
N ALA A 222 19.57 1.74 19.78
CA ALA A 222 20.98 2.12 19.64
C ALA A 222 21.17 3.44 18.87
N TRP A 223 20.24 3.82 18.00
CA TRP A 223 20.26 5.14 17.34
C TRP A 223 19.79 6.28 18.24
N ILE A 224 18.94 5.98 19.22
CA ILE A 224 18.39 6.95 20.17
C ILE A 224 19.35 7.21 21.35
N SER A 225 20.17 6.23 21.72
CA SER A 225 21.16 6.34 22.82
C SER A 225 22.35 7.20 22.45
#